data_AF-A0A2T0GVB1-F1
#
_entry.id   AF-A0A2T0GVB1-F1
#
_cell.length_a   1.000
_cell.length_b   1.000
_cell.length_c   1.000
_cell.angle_alpha   90.00
_cell.angle_beta   90.00
_cell.angle_gamma   90.00
#
_symmetry.space_group_name_H-M   'P 1'
#
loop_
_entity.id
_entity.type
_entity.pdbx_description
1 polymer ?
#
loop_
_entity_poly.entity_id
_entity_poly.type
_entity_poly.pdbx_seq_one_letter_code
_entity_poly.pdbx_strand_id
1 'polypeptide(L)' 'MSGPSSGAVLAELLVRGTWLVEEAAYEIGGRRYTSGQCRDVAAALEELAAALREHADTLPSGELTVDSTVGGSDA' A
#
# COMPACT_ATOMS: atom_id res chain seq x y z
N MET A 1 0.14 -25.09 5.10
CA MET A 1 0.46 -24.08 4.08
C MET A 1 0.16 -22.73 4.71
N SER A 2 1.18 -21.97 5.11
CA SER A 2 0.96 -20.60 5.56
C SER A 2 0.59 -19.77 4.33
N GLY A 3 -0.63 -19.22 4.32
CA GLY A 3 -1.05 -18.26 3.28
C GLY A 3 -0.12 -17.03 3.28
N PRO A 4 -0.13 -16.22 2.21
CA PRO A 4 0.66 -15.00 2.18
C PRO A 4 0.31 -14.15 3.40
N SER A 5 1.32 -13.60 4.08
CA SER A 5 1.09 -12.71 5.21
C SER A 5 0.33 -11.47 4.71
N SER A 6 -0.57 -10.94 5.54
CA SER A 6 -1.36 -9.73 5.22
C SER A 6 -0.47 -8.58 4.68
N GLY A 7 0.75 -8.43 5.20
CA GLY A 7 1.71 -7.45 4.72
C GLY A 7 2.27 -7.70 3.31
N ALA A 8 2.48 -8.95 2.88
CA ALA A 8 2.96 -9.26 1.54
C ALA A 8 1.91 -8.93 0.47
N VAL A 9 0.64 -9.25 0.76
CA VAL A 9 -0.49 -8.89 -0.11
C VAL A 9 -0.65 -7.38 -0.20
N LEU A 10 -0.54 -6.67 0.92
CA LEU A 10 -0.61 -5.21 0.92
C LEU A 10 0.54 -4.57 0.14
N ALA A 11 1.77 -5.07 0.28
CA ALA A 11 2.91 -4.57 -0.48
C ALA A 11 2.70 -4.72 -1.99
N GLU A 12 2.14 -5.84 -2.44
CA GLU A 12 1.79 -6.03 -3.85
C GLU A 12 0.70 -5.05 -4.32
N LEU A 13 -0.36 -4.86 -3.52
CA LEU A 13 -1.41 -3.90 -3.82
C LEU A 13 -0.89 -2.47 -3.93
N LEU A 14 0.06 -2.08 -3.07
CA LEU A 14 0.70 -0.76 -3.11
C LEU A 14 1.48 -0.56 -4.41
N VAL A 15 2.30 -1.54 -4.82
CA VAL A 15 3.07 -1.45 -6.07
C VAL A 15 2.14 -1.36 -7.28
N ARG A 16 1.08 -2.19 -7.31
CA ARG A 16 0.07 -2.13 -8.37
C ARG A 16 -0.67 -0.79 -8.37
N GLY A 17 -1.02 -0.26 -7.20
CA GLY A 17 -1.70 1.04 -7.04
C GLY A 17 -0.87 2.20 -7.58
N THR A 18 0.44 2.23 -7.33
CA THR A 18 1.35 3.24 -7.89
C THR A 18 1.31 3.22 -9.42
N TRP A 19 1.45 2.05 -10.02
CA TRP A 19 1.43 1.90 -11.48
C TRP A 19 0.09 2.31 -12.09
N LEU A 20 -1.02 1.95 -11.43
CA LEU A 20 -2.37 2.31 -11.83
C LEU A 20 -2.58 3.83 -11.86
N VAL A 21 -2.08 4.54 -10.84
CA VAL A 21 -2.20 6.01 -10.74
C VAL A 21 -1.32 6.70 -11.79
N GLU A 22 -0.10 6.21 -12.02
CA GLU A 22 0.79 6.72 -13.06
C GLU A 22 0.16 6.61 -14.45
N GLU A 23 -0.38 5.43 -14.78
CA GLU A 23 -1.06 5.19 -16.06
C GLU A 23 -2.30 6.07 -16.20
N ALA A 24 -3.13 6.18 -15.15
CA ALA A 24 -4.29 7.05 -15.15
C ALA A 24 -3.90 8.52 -15.39
N ALA A 25 -2.86 9.01 -14.73
CA ALA A 25 -2.39 10.39 -14.91
C ALA A 25 -1.91 10.64 -16.34
N TYR A 26 -1.17 9.68 -16.92
CA TYR A 26 -0.70 9.75 -18.30
C TYR A 26 -1.87 9.81 -19.31
N GLU A 27 -2.83 8.89 -19.20
CA GLU A 27 -3.96 8.80 -20.12
C GLU A 27 -4.96 9.97 -19.97
N ILE A 28 -5.15 10.47 -18.74
CA ILE A 28 -5.95 11.68 -18.48
C ILE A 28 -5.30 12.89 -19.16
N GLY A 29 -3.98 13.08 -18.99
CA GLY A 29 -3.24 14.14 -19.67
C GLY A 29 -3.33 14.03 -21.20
N GLY A 30 -3.37 12.80 -21.71
CA GLY A 30 -3.56 12.49 -23.13
C GLY A 30 -4.99 12.61 -23.65
N ARG A 31 -5.99 12.93 -22.81
CA ARG A 31 -7.44 12.95 -23.17
C ARG A 31 -7.96 11.62 -23.75
N ARG A 32 -7.32 10.50 -23.39
CA ARG A 32 -7.71 9.14 -23.81
C ARG A 32 -8.42 8.35 -22.70
N TYR A 33 -8.69 9.01 -21.59
CA TYR A 33 -9.28 8.41 -20.42
C TYR A 33 -10.80 8.59 -20.37
N THR A 34 -11.52 7.52 -20.07
CA THR A 34 -12.98 7.48 -20.05
C THR A 34 -13.54 7.59 -18.63
N SER A 35 -14.81 7.98 -18.52
CA SER A 35 -15.51 7.97 -17.23
C SER A 35 -15.60 6.58 -16.59
N GLY A 36 -15.61 5.51 -17.40
CA GLY A 36 -15.56 4.13 -16.90
C GLY A 36 -14.22 3.86 -16.21
N GLN A 37 -13.12 4.14 -16.90
CA GLN A 37 -11.76 3.97 -16.35
C GLN A 37 -11.54 4.82 -15.09
N CYS A 38 -12.09 6.04 -15.01
CA CYS A 38 -12.07 6.82 -13.77
C CYS A 38 -12.74 6.08 -12.60
N ARG A 39 -13.90 5.46 -12.83
CA ARG A 39 -14.62 4.71 -11.79
C ARG A 39 -13.86 3.44 -11.40
N ASP A 40 -13.28 2.74 -12.38
CA ASP A 40 -12.51 1.52 -12.14
C ASP A 40 -11.27 1.80 -11.28
N VAL A 41 -10.54 2.88 -11.56
CA VAL A 41 -9.39 3.29 -10.73
C VAL A 41 -9.83 3.73 -9.34
N ALA A 42 -10.94 4.47 -9.23
CA ALA A 42 -11.47 4.83 -7.92
C ALA A 42 -11.80 3.59 -7.07
N ALA A 43 -12.46 2.59 -7.64
CA ALA A 43 -12.77 1.34 -6.95
C ALA A 43 -11.50 0.61 -6.48
N ALA A 44 -10.48 0.51 -7.33
CA ALA A 44 -9.21 -0.12 -6.96
C ALA A 44 -8.49 0.63 -5.82
N LEU A 45 -8.56 1.98 -5.81
CA LEU A 45 -7.99 2.79 -4.72
C LEU A 45 -8.79 2.66 -3.42
N GLU A 46 -10.11 2.46 -3.49
CA GLU A 46 -10.94 2.17 -2.32
C GLU A 46 -10.58 0.81 -1.69
N GLU A 47 -10.33 -0.21 -2.51
CA GLU A 47 -9.84 -1.53 -2.05
C GLU A 47 -8.46 -1.42 -1.39
N LEU A 48 -7.52 -0.69 -2.00
CA LEU A 48 -6.21 -0.44 -1.41
C LEU A 48 -6.32 0.32 -0.08
N ALA A 49 -7.19 1.33 -0.01
CA ALA A 49 -7.44 2.07 1.21
C ALA A 49 -8.05 1.19 2.32
N ALA A 50 -8.91 0.23 1.96
CA ALA A 50 -9.44 -0.76 2.91
C ALA A 50 -8.34 -1.68 3.44
N ALA A 51 -7.50 -2.23 2.56
CA ALA A 51 -6.38 -3.09 2.95
C ALA A 51 -5.37 -2.37 3.87
N LEU A 52 -5.11 -1.08 3.63
CA LEU A 52 -4.27 -0.25 4.51
C LEU A 52 -4.87 -0.10 5.91
N ARG A 53 -6.18 0.13 6.01
CA ARG A 53 -6.87 0.24 7.30
C ARG A 53 -6.84 -1.08 8.06
N GLU A 54 -7.14 -2.19 7.39
CA GLU A 54 -7.06 -3.52 7.98
C GLU A 54 -5.64 -3.85 8.47
N HIS A 55 -4.62 -3.48 7.69
CA HIS A 55 -3.24 -3.67 8.12
C HIS A 55 -2.87 -2.79 9.31
N ALA A 56 -3.34 -1.54 9.35
CA ALA A 56 -3.11 -0.63 10.47
C ALA A 56 -3.66 -1.18 11.79
N ASP A 57 -4.79 -1.89 11.77
CA ASP A 57 -5.36 -2.55 12.95
C ASP A 57 -4.45 -3.69 13.51
N THR A 58 -3.53 -4.20 12.68
CA THR A 58 -2.53 -5.20 13.10
C THR A 58 -1.25 -4.59 13.65
N LEU A 59 -1.04 -3.29 13.43
CA LEU A 59 0.16 -2.58 13.88
C LEU A 59 -0.03 -2.06 15.32
N PRO A 60 1.06 -1.99 16.10
CA PRO A 60 0.99 -1.35 17.40
C PRO A 60 0.57 0.12 17.23
N SER A 61 -0.41 0.57 18.02
CA SER A 61 -0.87 1.98 18.01
C SER A 61 0.12 2.95 18.65
N GLY A 62 1.21 2.46 19.23
CA GLY A 62 2.26 3.24 19.87
C GLY A 62 3.43 3.56 18.94
N GLU A 63 4.25 4.52 19.35
CA GLU A 63 5.50 4.84 18.68
C GLU A 63 6.41 3.59 18.66
N LEU A 64 6.91 3.22 17.48
CA LEU A 64 7.87 2.13 17.35
C LEU A 64 9.09 2.52 18.18
N THR A 65 9.20 1.99 19.40
CA THR A 65 10.45 2.07 20.17
C THR A 65 11.48 1.32 19.35
N VAL A 66 12.31 2.06 18.60
CA VAL A 66 13.55 1.54 18.06
C VAL A 66 14.37 1.13 19.29
N ASP A 67 14.27 -0.14 19.65
CA ASP A 67 15.12 -0.72 20.66
C ASP A 67 16.54 -0.65 20.10
N SER A 68 17.22 0.44 20.44
CA SER A 68 18.64 0.63 20.20
C SER A 68 19.40 -0.28 21.16
N THR A 69 19.17 -1.60 21.10
CA THR A 69 20.10 -2.59 21.63
C THR A 69 21.24 -2.77 20.62
N VAL A 70 21.90 -1.65 20.28
CA VAL A 70 23.33 -1.67 20.03
C VAL A 70 23.98 -1.93 21.39
N GLY A 71 24.02 -3.21 21.75
CA GLY A 71 24.88 -3.73 22.79
C GLY A 71 26.32 -3.68 22.30
N GLY A 72 26.87 -2.46 22.14
CA GLY A 72 28.29 -2.26 22.31
C GLY A 72 28.60 -2.56 23.77
N SER A 73 29.11 -3.76 24.04
CA SER A 73 29.81 -4.03 25.28
C SER A 73 31.20 -4.49 24.90
N ASP A 74 32.15 -3.55 25.02
CA ASP A 74 33.57 -3.83 25.05
C ASP A 74 33.88 -4.86 26.16
N ALA A 75 34.76 -5.81 25.84
CA ALA A 75 35.72 -6.43 26.75
C ALA A 75 36.87 -7.05 25.94
#